data_AF-A0A927BZE4-F1
#
_entry.id   AF-A0A927BZE4-F1
#
_cell.length_a   1.000
_cell.length_b   1.000
_cell.length_c   1.000
_cell.angle_alpha   90.00
_cell.angle_beta   90.00
_cell.angle_gamma   90.00
#
_symmetry.space_group_name_H-M   'P 1'
#
loop_
_entity.id
_entity.type
_entity.pdbx_description
1 polymer ?
#
loop_
_entity_poly.entity_id
_entity_poly.type
_entity_poly.pdbx_seq_one_letter_code
_entity_poly.pdbx_strand_id
1 'polypeptide(L)'
;MIKYFRLAAVIAAVLVSACSKSVGPNEDSQQAAQQAQAMLAQGGSADGKSLYGACVACHGDKGQGNAALGAPSLTNQQSWYIQRQLEYFKNGTRGTHPEDAFGDQMRALASSLDEAAMASLADYIDGFSNKPATATLQGNVKRGADYYSNLCGACHGPEAEGNELLSAPALAGVDDWYLLRQFKHFENGLRGADESEKYAYQMGLMGKVLPDADVARDVIVYIQSLAD
;
A
#
# COMPACT_ATOMS: atom_id res chain seq x y z
N MET A 1 63.92 -35.87 -22.47
CA MET A 1 62.69 -36.34 -21.80
C MET A 1 62.58 -35.51 -20.52
N ILE A 2 61.65 -34.61 -20.25
CA ILE A 2 60.24 -34.40 -20.62
C ILE A 2 59.97 -32.87 -20.57
N LYS A 3 59.23 -32.32 -21.54
CA LYS A 3 58.75 -30.93 -21.55
C LYS A 3 57.50 -30.83 -20.67
N TYR A 4 57.47 -29.90 -19.70
CA TYR A 4 56.23 -29.56 -18.98
C TYR A 4 55.75 -28.17 -19.40
N PHE A 5 54.67 -28.18 -20.19
CA PHE A 5 53.80 -27.04 -20.51
C PHE A 5 53.16 -26.54 -19.21
N ARG A 6 53.35 -25.26 -18.86
CA ARG A 6 52.56 -24.60 -17.82
C ARG A 6 51.33 -23.96 -18.47
N LEU A 7 50.18 -24.58 -18.25
CA LEU A 7 48.85 -24.10 -18.65
C LEU A 7 48.50 -22.85 -17.83
N ALA A 8 48.06 -21.79 -18.50
CA ALA A 8 47.54 -20.58 -17.89
C ALA A 8 46.13 -20.86 -17.35
N ALA A 9 45.90 -20.60 -16.05
CA ALA A 9 44.57 -20.56 -15.45
C ALA A 9 44.10 -19.11 -15.42
N VAL A 10 43.23 -18.74 -16.37
CA VAL A 10 42.50 -17.48 -16.35
C VAL A 10 41.31 -17.68 -15.41
N ILE A 11 41.40 -17.18 -14.18
CA ILE A 11 40.27 -17.13 -13.25
C ILE A 11 39.40 -15.95 -13.68
N ALA A 12 38.32 -16.23 -14.38
CA ALA A 12 37.27 -15.26 -14.65
C ALA A 12 36.54 -14.98 -13.33
N ALA A 13 36.78 -13.80 -12.74
CA ALA A 13 36.02 -13.31 -11.62
C ALA A 13 34.60 -12.97 -12.09
N VAL A 14 33.65 -13.88 -11.88
CA VAL A 14 32.22 -13.60 -12.02
C VAL A 14 31.83 -12.70 -10.84
N LEU A 15 31.77 -11.40 -11.09
CA LEU A 15 31.13 -10.45 -10.17
C LEU A 15 29.63 -10.77 -10.15
N VAL A 16 29.21 -11.56 -9.17
CA VAL A 16 27.81 -11.68 -8.79
C VAL A 16 27.39 -10.32 -8.23
N SER A 17 26.91 -9.44 -9.10
CA SER A 17 26.17 -8.25 -8.69
C SER A 17 24.89 -8.73 -8.02
N ALA A 18 24.94 -8.89 -6.71
CA ALA A 18 23.76 -9.09 -5.90
C ALA A 18 22.90 -7.82 -6.05
N CYS A 19 21.90 -7.87 -6.94
CA CYS A 19 20.80 -6.92 -6.93
C CYS A 19 20.04 -7.11 -5.61
N SER A 20 20.44 -6.37 -4.58
CA SER A 20 19.54 -6.08 -3.48
C SER A 20 18.40 -5.27 -4.06
N LYS A 21 17.28 -5.92 -4.39
CA LYS A 21 16.02 -5.22 -4.62
C LYS A 21 15.65 -4.55 -3.31
N SER A 22 16.05 -3.30 -3.13
CA SER A 22 15.39 -2.43 -2.18
C SER A 22 13.93 -2.38 -2.62
N VAL A 23 13.03 -2.88 -1.79
CA VAL A 23 11.58 -2.74 -1.98
C VAL A 23 11.25 -1.29 -1.61
N GLY A 24 11.69 -0.36 -2.45
CA GLY A 24 11.46 1.06 -2.35
C GLY A 24 11.10 1.62 -3.73
N PRO A 25 10.65 2.88 -3.82
CA PRO A 25 10.21 3.47 -5.06
C PRO A 25 11.33 3.52 -6.09
N ASN A 26 11.01 3.16 -7.34
CA ASN A 26 11.91 3.27 -8.48
C ASN A 26 11.89 4.69 -9.08
N GLU A 27 12.85 5.00 -9.95
CA GLU A 27 12.96 6.30 -10.61
C GLU A 27 11.64 6.70 -11.32
N ASP A 28 10.96 5.74 -11.96
CA ASP A 28 9.69 5.95 -12.64
C ASP A 28 8.60 6.47 -11.70
N SER A 29 8.48 5.88 -10.50
CA SER A 29 7.50 6.31 -9.49
C SER A 29 7.80 7.71 -8.92
N GLN A 30 9.07 8.08 -8.83
CA GLN A 30 9.47 9.42 -8.40
C GLN A 30 9.11 10.48 -9.44
N GLN A 31 9.34 10.17 -10.72
CA GLN A 31 8.98 11.06 -11.82
C GLN A 31 7.46 11.25 -11.92
N ALA A 32 6.69 10.17 -11.78
CA ALA A 32 5.23 10.23 -11.74
C ALA A 32 4.73 11.13 -10.61
N ALA A 33 5.31 11.02 -9.41
CA ALA A 33 4.96 11.85 -8.27
C ALA A 33 5.21 13.35 -8.50
N GLN A 34 6.34 13.71 -9.12
CA GLN A 34 6.67 15.11 -9.44
C GLN A 34 5.72 15.73 -10.46
N GLN A 35 5.34 14.98 -11.50
CA GLN A 35 4.38 15.44 -12.51
C GLN A 35 3.01 15.70 -11.90
N ALA A 36 2.56 14.79 -11.04
CA ALA A 36 1.32 14.89 -10.31
C ALA A 36 1.27 16.11 -9.39
N GLN A 37 2.37 16.43 -8.67
CA GLN A 37 2.48 17.66 -7.88
C GLN A 37 2.38 18.92 -8.73
N ALA A 38 3.03 18.94 -9.89
CA ALA A 38 2.96 20.07 -10.81
C ALA A 38 1.55 20.30 -11.37
N MET A 39 0.74 19.25 -11.50
CA MET A 39 -0.68 19.35 -11.88
C MET A 39 -1.52 19.95 -10.74
N LEU A 40 -1.32 19.48 -9.50
CA LEU A 40 -2.03 20.01 -8.33
C LEU A 40 -1.70 21.48 -8.04
N ALA A 41 -0.46 21.89 -8.28
CA ALA A 41 0.00 23.27 -8.09
C ALA A 41 -0.62 24.29 -9.06
N GLN A 42 -1.20 23.84 -10.18
CA GLN A 42 -1.79 24.73 -11.19
C GLN A 42 -3.23 25.19 -10.88
N GLY A 43 -3.81 24.73 -9.77
CA GLY A 43 -4.94 25.34 -9.05
C GLY A 43 -6.15 25.80 -9.88
N GLY A 44 -7.24 25.02 -9.86
CA GLY A 44 -8.54 25.49 -10.33
C GLY A 44 -9.68 24.49 -10.11
N SER A 45 -10.75 24.94 -9.44
CA SER A 45 -12.07 24.31 -9.20
C SER A 45 -12.05 22.90 -8.61
N ALA A 46 -12.67 22.74 -7.44
CA ALA A 46 -12.84 21.49 -6.67
C ALA A 46 -13.73 20.46 -7.38
N ASP A 47 -13.31 20.01 -8.55
CA ASP A 47 -13.85 18.87 -9.27
C ASP A 47 -12.91 17.69 -9.05
N GLY A 48 -13.40 16.65 -8.38
CA GLY A 48 -12.60 15.48 -8.02
C GLY A 48 -11.98 14.79 -9.22
N LYS A 49 -12.67 14.79 -10.36
CA LYS A 49 -12.17 14.22 -11.63
C LYS A 49 -10.96 14.99 -12.15
N SER A 50 -11.02 16.32 -12.16
CA SER A 50 -9.89 17.17 -12.53
C SER A 50 -8.67 16.93 -11.62
N LEU A 51 -8.88 16.94 -10.31
CA LEU A 51 -7.83 16.70 -9.31
C LEU A 51 -7.20 15.30 -9.46
N TYR A 52 -8.02 14.29 -9.77
CA TYR A 52 -7.56 12.91 -9.93
C TYR A 52 -6.60 12.74 -11.10
N GLY A 53 -6.52 13.70 -12.04
CA GLY A 53 -5.52 13.68 -13.12
C GLY A 53 -4.08 13.50 -12.61
N ALA A 54 -3.77 14.05 -11.42
CA ALA A 54 -2.49 13.85 -10.76
C ALA A 54 -2.29 12.40 -10.23
N CYS A 55 -3.37 11.72 -9.87
CA CYS A 55 -3.33 10.36 -9.32
C CYS A 55 -3.14 9.28 -10.40
N VAL A 56 -3.56 9.57 -11.64
CA VAL A 56 -3.60 8.59 -12.76
C VAL A 56 -2.26 7.92 -13.03
N ALA A 57 -1.15 8.67 -12.92
CA ALA A 57 0.19 8.15 -13.24
C ALA A 57 0.56 6.92 -12.39
N CYS A 58 0.06 6.86 -11.14
CA CYS A 58 0.35 5.78 -10.20
C CYS A 58 -0.87 4.86 -10.00
N HIS A 59 -2.05 5.41 -9.78
CA HIS A 59 -3.25 4.63 -9.43
C HIS A 59 -4.10 4.24 -10.65
N GLY A 60 -3.74 4.68 -11.85
CA GLY A 60 -4.49 4.39 -13.07
C GLY A 60 -5.73 5.27 -13.25
N ASP A 61 -6.24 5.33 -14.47
CA ASP A 61 -7.38 6.17 -14.89
C ASP A 61 -8.72 5.78 -14.23
N LYS A 62 -8.83 4.55 -13.74
CA LYS A 62 -10.00 4.01 -13.04
C LYS A 62 -9.66 3.51 -11.63
N GLY A 63 -8.54 3.95 -11.08
CA GLY A 63 -8.11 3.54 -9.74
C GLY A 63 -7.62 2.10 -9.65
N GLN A 64 -7.34 1.41 -10.75
CA GLN A 64 -6.93 0.00 -10.78
C GLN A 64 -5.56 -0.29 -10.14
N GLY A 65 -4.79 0.74 -9.79
CA GLY A 65 -3.46 0.60 -9.21
C GLY A 65 -2.37 0.24 -10.22
N ASN A 66 -1.13 0.24 -9.74
CA ASN A 66 0.05 -0.18 -10.47
C ASN A 66 1.08 -0.79 -9.50
N ALA A 67 1.13 -2.12 -9.44
CA ALA A 67 2.04 -2.85 -8.56
C ALA A 67 3.53 -2.55 -8.83
N ALA A 68 3.91 -2.24 -10.08
CA ALA A 68 5.29 -1.90 -10.43
C ALA A 68 5.72 -0.55 -9.85
N LEU A 69 4.77 0.35 -9.60
CA LEU A 69 4.99 1.64 -8.92
C LEU A 69 4.68 1.56 -7.42
N GLY A 70 4.29 0.37 -6.91
CA GLY A 70 3.86 0.19 -5.53
C GLY A 70 2.57 0.92 -5.17
N ALA A 71 1.78 1.33 -6.16
CA ALA A 71 0.54 2.07 -5.99
C ALA A 71 -0.65 1.09 -5.96
N PRO A 72 -1.38 0.97 -4.83
CA PRO A 72 -2.51 0.06 -4.73
C PRO A 72 -3.71 0.53 -5.55
N SER A 73 -4.62 -0.39 -5.81
CA SER A 73 -5.96 -0.10 -6.25
C SER A 73 -6.70 0.78 -5.24
N LEU A 74 -7.55 1.67 -5.75
CA LEU A 74 -8.42 2.57 -5.01
C LEU A 74 -9.90 2.20 -5.17
N THR A 75 -10.23 1.14 -5.91
CA THR A 75 -11.59 0.83 -6.36
C THR A 75 -12.53 0.23 -5.31
N ASN A 76 -12.00 -0.29 -4.21
CA ASN A 76 -12.81 -0.96 -3.18
C ASN A 76 -12.57 -0.36 -1.79
N GLN A 77 -12.56 0.97 -1.71
CA GLN A 77 -12.28 1.67 -0.48
C GLN A 77 -13.23 2.84 -0.31
N GLN A 78 -13.78 2.98 0.88
CA GLN A 78 -14.82 3.95 1.18
C GLN A 78 -14.27 5.38 1.16
N SER A 79 -15.07 6.33 0.67
CA SER A 79 -14.72 7.77 0.62
C SER A 79 -14.17 8.31 1.95
N TRP A 80 -14.81 7.99 3.09
CA TRP A 80 -14.37 8.42 4.42
C TRP A 80 -12.94 7.93 4.75
N TYR A 81 -12.56 6.73 4.31
CA TYR A 81 -11.22 6.21 4.53
C TYR A 81 -10.22 6.88 3.61
N ILE A 82 -10.56 7.06 2.33
CA ILE A 82 -9.71 7.75 1.36
C ILE A 82 -9.39 9.17 1.83
N GLN A 83 -10.41 9.94 2.23
CA GLN A 83 -10.23 11.28 2.78
C GLN A 83 -9.29 11.27 3.98
N ARG A 84 -9.51 10.37 4.96
CA ARG A 84 -8.64 10.24 6.12
C ARG A 84 -7.22 9.85 5.77
N GLN A 85 -7.01 8.98 4.78
CA GLN A 85 -5.65 8.63 4.34
C GLN A 85 -4.94 9.81 3.70
N LEU A 86 -5.62 10.61 2.88
CA LEU A 86 -5.05 11.84 2.32
C LEU A 86 -4.68 12.83 3.43
N GLU A 87 -5.53 12.99 4.44
CA GLU A 87 -5.25 13.82 5.61
C GLU A 87 -4.04 13.31 6.40
N TYR A 88 -3.95 12.00 6.65
CA TYR A 88 -2.82 11.37 7.35
C TYR A 88 -1.50 11.49 6.58
N PHE A 89 -1.54 11.45 5.26
CA PHE A 89 -0.37 11.74 4.45
C PHE A 89 -0.02 13.23 4.53
N LYS A 90 -0.99 14.13 4.43
CA LYS A 90 -0.77 15.58 4.49
C LYS A 90 -0.18 16.02 5.83
N ASN A 91 -0.70 15.53 6.95
CA ASN A 91 -0.30 15.95 8.29
C ASN A 91 0.93 15.18 8.84
N GLY A 92 1.35 14.11 8.15
CA GLY A 92 2.52 13.32 8.51
C GLY A 92 2.26 12.15 9.47
N THR A 93 1.01 11.89 9.86
CA THR A 93 0.58 10.68 10.57
C THR A 93 0.95 9.41 9.80
N ARG A 94 1.06 9.49 8.47
CA ARG A 94 1.51 8.41 7.59
C ARG A 94 2.58 8.89 6.61
N GLY A 95 3.52 8.00 6.31
CA GLY A 95 4.52 8.21 5.26
C GLY A 95 5.72 9.06 5.64
N THR A 96 5.90 9.44 6.91
CA THR A 96 7.05 10.24 7.39
C THR A 96 8.27 9.41 7.78
N HIS A 97 8.10 8.10 8.01
CA HIS A 97 9.20 7.23 8.38
C HIS A 97 10.18 7.07 7.22
N PRO A 98 11.52 7.15 7.43
CA PRO A 98 12.51 7.05 6.35
C PRO A 98 12.45 5.77 5.51
N GLU A 99 11.93 4.69 6.09
CA GLU A 99 11.73 3.40 5.41
C GLU A 99 10.39 3.29 4.66
N ASP A 100 9.46 4.22 4.84
CA ASP A 100 8.16 4.27 4.13
C ASP A 100 8.25 5.17 2.89
N ALA A 101 9.10 4.80 1.94
CA ALA A 101 9.36 5.62 0.76
C ALA A 101 8.14 5.71 -0.20
N PHE A 102 7.23 4.73 -0.20
CA PHE A 102 5.95 4.85 -0.94
C PHE A 102 4.97 5.80 -0.22
N GLY A 103 4.95 5.78 1.11
CA GLY A 103 4.19 6.75 1.90
C GLY A 103 4.74 8.17 1.78
N ASP A 104 6.05 8.32 1.66
CA ASP A 104 6.73 9.60 1.42
C ASP A 104 6.26 10.26 0.11
N GLN A 105 6.12 9.47 -0.96
CA GLN A 105 5.55 9.93 -2.22
C GLN A 105 4.12 10.43 -2.03
N MET A 106 3.27 9.66 -1.37
CA MET A 106 1.89 10.07 -1.09
C MET A 106 1.79 11.31 -0.21
N ARG A 107 2.67 11.45 0.80
CA ARG A 107 2.79 12.68 1.61
C ARG A 107 3.13 13.87 0.75
N ALA A 108 4.12 13.73 -0.13
CA ALA A 108 4.53 14.82 -1.00
C ALA A 108 3.38 15.26 -1.92
N LEU A 109 2.57 14.30 -2.41
CA LEU A 109 1.37 14.61 -3.20
C LEU A 109 0.24 15.25 -2.39
N ALA A 110 -0.04 14.73 -1.20
CA ALA A 110 -1.12 15.22 -0.34
C ALA A 110 -0.82 16.60 0.28
N SER A 111 0.47 16.99 0.34
CA SER A 111 0.92 18.21 1.03
C SER A 111 0.18 19.48 0.58
N SER A 112 -0.17 19.59 -0.71
CA SER A 112 -0.86 20.75 -1.29
C SER A 112 -2.38 20.65 -1.32
N LEU A 113 -2.99 19.52 -0.92
CA LEU A 113 -4.44 19.35 -0.94
C LEU A 113 -5.09 20.07 0.25
N ASP A 114 -6.13 20.86 0.04
CA ASP A 114 -6.97 21.33 1.13
C ASP A 114 -8.10 20.33 1.44
N GLU A 115 -8.88 20.60 2.48
CA GLU A 115 -9.97 19.71 2.91
C GLU A 115 -11.01 19.48 1.82
N ALA A 116 -11.38 20.53 1.08
CA ALA A 116 -12.34 20.45 -0.02
C ALA A 116 -11.81 19.58 -1.17
N ALA A 117 -10.54 19.73 -1.54
CA ALA A 117 -9.89 18.92 -2.56
C ALA A 117 -9.81 17.44 -2.14
N MET A 118 -9.50 17.16 -0.88
CA MET A 118 -9.48 15.78 -0.35
C MET A 118 -10.88 15.15 -0.37
N ALA A 119 -11.91 15.89 0.02
CA ALA A 119 -13.30 15.43 -0.05
C ALA A 119 -13.73 15.16 -1.50
N SER A 120 -13.47 16.09 -2.44
CA SER A 120 -13.78 15.89 -3.86
C SER A 120 -13.06 14.70 -4.48
N LEU A 121 -11.79 14.47 -4.12
CA LEU A 121 -11.03 13.29 -4.56
C LEU A 121 -11.65 12.00 -3.99
N ALA A 122 -11.99 11.99 -2.70
CA ALA A 122 -12.61 10.84 -2.06
C ALA A 122 -13.94 10.47 -2.71
N ASP A 123 -14.81 11.46 -2.95
CA ASP A 123 -16.10 11.27 -3.64
C ASP A 123 -15.92 10.77 -5.07
N TYR A 124 -14.92 11.29 -5.80
CA TYR A 124 -14.66 10.85 -7.17
C TYR A 124 -14.14 9.40 -7.23
N ILE A 125 -13.26 9.03 -6.29
CA ILE A 125 -12.69 7.67 -6.18
C ILE A 125 -13.77 6.65 -5.80
N ASP A 126 -14.69 7.01 -4.90
CA ASP A 126 -15.83 6.16 -4.50
C ASP A 126 -16.73 5.79 -5.68
N GLY A 127 -16.73 6.61 -6.73
CA GLY A 127 -17.45 6.36 -7.99
C GLY A 127 -16.78 5.36 -8.94
N PHE A 128 -15.59 4.84 -8.64
CA PHE A 128 -14.95 3.83 -9.49
C PHE A 128 -15.68 2.48 -9.43
N SER A 129 -15.57 1.72 -10.52
CA SER A 129 -16.15 0.38 -10.59
C SER A 129 -15.55 -0.48 -9.49
N ASN A 130 -16.40 -1.05 -8.65
CA ASN A 130 -15.98 -1.94 -7.58
C ASN A 130 -15.54 -3.29 -8.17
N LYS A 131 -14.30 -3.33 -8.67
CA LYS A 131 -13.64 -4.53 -9.17
C LYS A 131 -12.55 -4.90 -8.16
N PRO A 132 -12.62 -6.08 -7.55
CA PRO A 132 -11.56 -6.59 -6.70
C PRO A 132 -10.20 -6.60 -7.39
N ALA A 133 -9.15 -6.26 -6.63
CA ALA A 133 -7.78 -6.49 -7.06
C ALA A 133 -7.53 -7.98 -7.33
N THR A 134 -6.62 -8.28 -8.24
CA THR A 134 -6.27 -9.68 -8.55
C THR A 134 -5.40 -10.24 -7.44
N ALA A 135 -5.79 -11.38 -6.87
CA ALA A 135 -4.97 -12.09 -5.90
C ALA A 135 -3.64 -12.56 -6.52
N THR A 136 -2.54 -12.31 -5.83
CA THR A 136 -1.16 -12.63 -6.23
C THR A 136 -0.42 -13.51 -5.22
N LEU A 137 -0.84 -13.48 -3.96
CA LEU A 137 -0.27 -14.26 -2.86
C LEU A 137 -0.87 -15.66 -2.80
N GLN A 138 -0.07 -16.58 -2.28
CA GLN A 138 -0.47 -17.96 -2.00
C GLN A 138 -0.30 -18.22 -0.50
N GLY A 139 -1.19 -19.03 0.08
CA GLY A 139 -1.20 -19.30 1.51
C GLY A 139 -2.27 -20.31 1.90
N ASN A 140 -2.30 -20.66 3.17
CA ASN A 140 -3.29 -21.56 3.75
C ASN A 140 -4.55 -20.77 4.14
N VAL A 141 -5.54 -20.77 3.25
CA VAL A 141 -6.84 -20.10 3.44
C VAL A 141 -7.51 -20.50 4.77
N LYS A 142 -7.47 -21.79 5.15
CA LYS A 142 -8.11 -22.25 6.38
C LYS A 142 -7.44 -21.64 7.61
N ARG A 143 -6.10 -21.66 7.68
CA ARG A 143 -5.35 -21.05 8.79
C ARG A 143 -5.60 -19.54 8.82
N GLY A 144 -5.64 -18.89 7.67
CA GLY A 144 -5.98 -17.47 7.53
C GLY A 144 -7.37 -17.15 8.10
N ALA A 145 -8.39 -17.94 7.74
CA ALA A 145 -9.75 -17.80 8.24
C ALA A 145 -9.83 -17.93 9.76
N ASP A 146 -9.14 -18.92 10.33
CA ASP A 146 -9.11 -19.13 11.78
C ASP A 146 -8.55 -17.88 12.51
N TYR A 147 -7.45 -17.29 12.03
CA TYR A 147 -6.90 -16.07 12.63
C TYR A 147 -7.76 -14.83 12.38
N TYR A 148 -8.25 -14.65 11.15
CA TYR A 148 -9.07 -13.50 10.78
C TYR A 148 -10.34 -13.41 11.64
N SER A 149 -11.09 -14.50 11.74
CA SER A 149 -12.37 -14.53 12.47
C SER A 149 -12.19 -14.24 13.95
N ASN A 150 -11.07 -14.65 14.54
CA ASN A 150 -10.81 -14.46 15.97
C ASN A 150 -10.19 -13.09 16.32
N LEU A 151 -9.47 -12.44 15.39
CA LEU A 151 -8.68 -11.25 15.70
C LEU A 151 -9.08 -10.00 14.91
N CYS A 152 -9.61 -10.16 13.70
CA CYS A 152 -9.77 -9.07 12.73
C CYS A 152 -11.25 -8.79 12.43
N GLY A 153 -12.05 -9.84 12.24
CA GLY A 153 -13.42 -9.75 11.74
C GLY A 153 -14.37 -8.94 12.63
N ALA A 154 -14.12 -8.89 13.94
CA ALA A 154 -14.91 -8.06 14.85
C ALA A 154 -14.85 -6.55 14.53
N CYS A 155 -13.74 -6.09 13.96
CA CYS A 155 -13.57 -4.70 13.53
C CYS A 155 -13.79 -4.54 12.03
N HIS A 156 -13.19 -5.40 11.21
CA HIS A 156 -13.21 -5.27 9.74
C HIS A 156 -14.42 -5.94 9.07
N GLY A 157 -15.32 -6.54 9.84
CA GLY A 157 -16.49 -7.25 9.32
C GLY A 157 -16.19 -8.73 9.02
N PRO A 158 -17.20 -9.61 9.06
CA PRO A 158 -17.03 -11.05 8.77
C PRO A 158 -16.53 -11.31 7.35
N GLU A 159 -16.89 -10.47 6.38
CA GLU A 159 -16.51 -10.58 4.97
C GLU A 159 -15.38 -9.59 4.59
N ALA A 160 -14.73 -9.00 5.59
CA ALA A 160 -13.70 -7.96 5.41
C ALA A 160 -14.19 -6.73 4.62
N GLU A 161 -15.49 -6.45 4.70
CA GLU A 161 -16.20 -5.35 4.05
C GLU A 161 -15.94 -3.98 4.71
N GLY A 162 -15.33 -3.98 5.90
CA GLY A 162 -15.09 -2.79 6.70
C GLY A 162 -16.28 -2.42 7.60
N ASN A 163 -16.02 -1.49 8.51
CA ASN A 163 -17.01 -0.99 9.45
C ASN A 163 -16.70 0.48 9.77
N GLU A 164 -17.47 1.40 9.19
CA GLU A 164 -17.30 2.84 9.38
C GLU A 164 -17.49 3.28 10.84
N LEU A 165 -18.43 2.66 11.56
CA LEU A 165 -18.68 2.94 12.98
C LEU A 165 -17.44 2.66 13.84
N LEU A 166 -16.65 1.67 13.44
CA LEU A 166 -15.38 1.32 14.09
C LEU A 166 -14.18 1.96 13.40
N SER A 167 -14.39 2.78 12.37
CA SER A 167 -13.32 3.36 11.56
C SER A 167 -12.38 2.32 10.95
N ALA A 168 -12.88 1.11 10.72
CA ALA A 168 -12.15 0.00 10.14
C ALA A 168 -12.43 -0.06 8.63
N PRO A 169 -11.43 0.13 7.76
CA PRO A 169 -11.65 0.11 6.31
C PRO A 169 -11.99 -1.30 5.80
N ALA A 170 -12.58 -1.35 4.60
CA ALA A 170 -12.62 -2.59 3.82
C ALA A 170 -11.21 -3.12 3.57
N LEU A 171 -11.05 -4.44 3.67
CA LEU A 171 -9.83 -5.16 3.33
C LEU A 171 -10.04 -6.11 2.15
N ALA A 172 -11.23 -6.70 1.99
CA ALA A 172 -11.55 -7.47 0.80
C ALA A 172 -11.32 -6.62 -0.46
N GLY A 173 -10.87 -7.23 -1.55
CA GLY A 173 -10.68 -6.57 -2.85
C GLY A 173 -9.56 -5.52 -2.93
N VAL A 174 -8.86 -5.22 -1.83
CA VAL A 174 -7.62 -4.43 -1.84
C VAL A 174 -6.46 -5.33 -2.28
N ASP A 175 -5.48 -4.82 -3.02
CA ASP A 175 -4.29 -5.58 -3.40
C ASP A 175 -3.62 -6.33 -2.22
N ASP A 176 -3.44 -7.64 -2.34
CA ASP A 176 -2.86 -8.45 -1.28
C ASP A 176 -1.39 -8.14 -0.96
N TRP A 177 -0.59 -7.85 -1.99
CA TRP A 177 0.78 -7.37 -1.82
C TRP A 177 0.82 -6.03 -1.06
N TYR A 178 -0.19 -5.18 -1.26
CA TYR A 178 -0.31 -3.92 -0.53
C TYR A 178 -0.75 -4.16 0.91
N LEU A 179 -1.76 -5.00 1.14
CA LEU A 179 -2.19 -5.39 2.49
C LEU A 179 -1.02 -5.98 3.29
N LEU A 180 -0.21 -6.84 2.67
CA LEU A 180 0.97 -7.40 3.32
C LEU A 180 2.00 -6.34 3.68
N ARG A 181 2.23 -5.36 2.79
CA ARG A 181 3.08 -4.22 3.08
C ARG A 181 2.54 -3.38 4.24
N GLN A 182 1.23 -3.08 4.25
CA GLN A 182 0.61 -2.28 5.30
C GLN A 182 0.64 -2.99 6.65
N PHE A 183 0.37 -4.30 6.67
CA PHE A 183 0.48 -5.09 7.89
C PHE A 183 1.90 -5.02 8.47
N LYS A 184 2.92 -5.20 7.63
CA LYS A 184 4.33 -5.04 8.04
C LYS A 184 4.66 -3.64 8.53
N HIS A 185 4.05 -2.60 7.96
CA HIS A 185 4.25 -1.23 8.44
C HIS A 185 3.68 -1.03 9.85
N PHE A 186 2.52 -1.63 10.15
CA PHE A 186 1.96 -1.64 11.50
C PHE A 186 2.82 -2.47 12.46
N GLU A 187 3.20 -3.69 12.06
CA GLU A 187 4.08 -4.59 12.83
C GLU A 187 5.38 -3.90 13.27
N ASN A 188 6.04 -3.21 12.34
CA ASN A 188 7.34 -2.55 12.54
C ASN A 188 7.24 -1.11 13.04
N GLY A 189 6.03 -0.57 13.25
CA GLY A 189 5.84 0.80 13.72
C GLY A 189 6.12 1.91 12.69
N LEU A 190 6.25 1.58 11.41
CA LEU A 190 6.26 2.57 10.32
C LEU A 190 4.91 3.27 10.17
N ARG A 191 3.83 2.62 10.63
CA ARG A 191 2.47 3.14 10.68
C ARG A 191 1.86 2.78 12.03
N GLY A 192 1.12 3.70 12.65
CA GLY A 192 0.42 3.40 13.91
C GLY A 192 1.31 3.38 15.16
N ALA A 193 2.44 4.10 15.14
CA ALA A 193 3.29 4.27 16.32
C ALA A 193 2.87 5.47 17.20
N ASP A 194 2.15 6.45 16.64
CA ASP A 194 1.66 7.62 17.37
C ASP A 194 0.38 7.29 18.14
N GLU A 195 0.45 7.31 19.47
CA GLU A 195 -0.67 7.01 20.37
C GLU A 195 -1.80 8.05 20.29
N SER A 196 -1.51 9.27 19.84
CA SER A 196 -2.52 10.31 19.67
C SER A 196 -3.49 10.00 18.51
N GLU A 197 -3.05 9.17 17.56
CA GLU A 197 -3.83 8.75 16.40
C GLU A 197 -4.49 7.40 16.67
N LYS A 198 -5.57 7.46 17.46
CA LYS A 198 -6.31 6.29 18.01
C LYS A 198 -6.44 5.11 17.03
N TYR A 199 -6.94 5.35 15.81
CA TYR A 199 -7.23 4.26 14.86
C TYR A 199 -5.95 3.67 14.24
N ALA A 200 -4.97 4.51 13.95
CA ALA A 200 -3.68 4.04 13.47
C ALA A 200 -2.95 3.27 14.57
N TYR A 201 -2.96 3.79 15.80
CA TYR A 201 -2.34 3.15 16.97
C TYR A 201 -2.97 1.79 17.29
N GLN A 202 -4.30 1.69 17.25
CA GLN A 202 -5.00 0.43 17.42
C GLN A 202 -4.49 -0.62 16.42
N MET A 203 -4.34 -0.26 15.15
CA MET A 203 -3.77 -1.19 14.16
C MET A 203 -2.27 -1.44 14.36
N GLY A 204 -1.51 -0.49 14.90
CA GLY A 204 -0.12 -0.70 15.32
C GLY A 204 0.02 -1.78 16.40
N LEU A 205 -0.92 -1.83 17.36
CA LEU A 205 -1.01 -2.92 18.34
C LEU A 205 -1.40 -4.24 17.68
N MET A 206 -2.41 -4.22 16.79
CA MET A 206 -2.85 -5.41 16.06
C MET A 206 -1.80 -5.96 15.09
N GLY A 207 -0.89 -5.12 14.57
CA GLY A 207 0.23 -5.57 13.73
C GLY A 207 1.16 -6.55 14.43
N LYS A 208 1.11 -6.64 15.77
CA LYS A 208 1.98 -7.47 16.59
C LYS A 208 1.30 -8.72 17.17
N VAL A 209 0.01 -8.94 16.87
CA VAL A 209 -0.75 -10.06 17.45
C VAL A 209 -0.60 -11.37 16.67
N LEU A 210 -0.16 -11.31 15.41
CA LEU A 210 0.10 -12.50 14.62
C LEU A 210 1.49 -13.07 14.97
N PRO A 211 1.62 -14.41 15.05
CA PRO A 211 2.85 -15.03 15.55
C PRO A 211 4.03 -14.93 14.58
N ASP A 212 3.76 -14.88 13.28
CA ASP A 212 4.78 -14.84 12.24
C ASP A 212 4.23 -14.32 10.90
N ALA A 213 5.15 -14.08 9.96
CA ALA A 213 4.85 -13.56 8.64
C ALA A 213 4.08 -14.54 7.73
N ASP A 214 4.13 -15.85 8.00
CA ASP A 214 3.37 -16.84 7.22
C ASP A 214 1.91 -16.83 7.63
N VAL A 215 1.61 -16.66 8.92
CA VAL A 215 0.24 -16.43 9.39
C VAL A 215 -0.32 -15.11 8.87
N ALA A 216 0.47 -14.03 8.85
CA ALA A 216 0.05 -12.77 8.24
C ALA A 216 -0.30 -12.93 6.76
N ARG A 217 0.54 -13.67 6.00
CA ARG A 217 0.26 -13.99 4.59
C ARG A 217 -1.04 -14.79 4.43
N ASP A 218 -1.26 -15.79 5.27
CA ASP A 218 -2.46 -16.62 5.20
C ASP A 218 -3.74 -15.85 5.49
N VAL A 219 -3.72 -14.96 6.50
CA VAL A 219 -4.84 -14.05 6.80
C VAL A 219 -5.17 -13.20 5.58
N ILE A 220 -4.16 -12.65 4.89
CA ILE A 220 -4.37 -11.83 3.70
C ILE A 220 -4.90 -12.66 2.53
N VAL A 221 -4.40 -13.88 2.34
CA VAL A 221 -4.90 -14.81 1.32
C VAL A 221 -6.37 -15.17 1.58
N TYR A 222 -6.75 -15.35 2.84
CA TYR A 222 -8.14 -15.52 3.22
C TYR A 222 -8.98 -14.27 2.93
N ILE A 223 -8.51 -13.07 3.31
CA ILE A 223 -9.19 -11.80 3.00
C ILE A 223 -9.46 -11.66 1.49
N GLN A 224 -8.51 -12.05 0.63
CA GLN A 224 -8.74 -12.03 -0.83
C GLN A 224 -9.79 -13.03 -1.29
N SER A 225 -9.91 -14.18 -0.62
CA SER A 225 -10.95 -15.16 -0.96
C SER A 225 -12.37 -14.69 -0.65
N LEU A 226 -12.53 -13.58 0.07
CA LEU A 226 -13.82 -12.93 0.36
C LEU A 226 -14.21 -11.88 -0.70
N ALA A 227 -13.31 -11.59 -1.65
CA ALA A 227 -13.50 -10.56 -2.65
C ALA A 227 -14.24 -11.10 -3.89
N ASP A 228 -15.49 -11.52 -3.71
CA ASP A 228 -16.41 -11.98 -4.76
C ASP A 228 -17.54 -10.96 -5.04
#